data_AF-A0A9C9TA96-F1
#
_entry.id   AF-A0A9C9TA96-F1
#
_cell.length_a   1.000
_cell.length_b   1.000
_cell.length_c   1.000
_cell.angle_alpha   90.00
_cell.angle_beta   90.00
_cell.angle_gamma   90.00
#
_symmetry.space_group_name_H-M   'P 1'
#
loop_
_entity.id
_entity.type
_entity.pdbx_description
1 polymer ?
#
loop_
_entity_poly.entity_id
_entity_poly.type
_entity_poly.pdbx_seq_one_letter_code
_entity_poly.pdbx_strand_id
1 'polypeptide(L)'
;MNNFGGWLPRTRFYRDGFLCRMHQRTSMGIFCLALFVLLVALSACQAAETAPSPIPTSDEPQSLSIETKDTPAPETTPILDPVLPSDHDSPSPIPLPTEMIDYGIFWSTGFESGNLNDYFENQGEFIRQSTLASYAVVNDPVFNGRHAAALTIDTHSLASGRAAAAYLFYYNNPDAGWYSAWIFIPEDTQPLSWWNIWQWKSTYNGNSDQSIPMWILDLTAIPGRDDLQMKLVFRPDSNALKRAYANPSATINKGEWVHISTYYQKSMDTDGIVAVWLNGEEVYRVENVQTTETDNTLYWSINHYSETILPHPSTIYIDDVIISSERIEPSYRLP
;
A
#
# COMPACT_ATOMS: atom_id res chain seq x y z
N MET A 1 39.11 -18.11 -24.48
CA MET A 1 39.64 -18.77 -23.28
C MET A 1 39.47 -17.82 -22.12
N ASN A 2 38.45 -18.15 -21.33
CA ASN A 2 37.96 -17.63 -20.06
C ASN A 2 38.93 -16.84 -19.18
N ASN A 3 38.44 -15.74 -18.60
CA ASN A 3 38.59 -15.48 -17.16
C ASN A 3 37.38 -14.68 -16.64
N PHE A 4 36.54 -15.39 -15.89
CA PHE A 4 35.43 -14.86 -15.10
C PHE A 4 35.97 -14.33 -13.77
N GLY A 5 35.65 -13.09 -13.42
CA GLY A 5 35.86 -12.53 -12.09
C GLY A 5 34.50 -12.25 -11.46
N GLY A 6 33.97 -13.22 -10.72
CA GLY A 6 32.72 -13.09 -9.99
C GLY A 6 32.83 -12.11 -8.82
N TRP A 7 31.89 -11.17 -8.74
CA TRP A 7 31.65 -10.34 -7.57
C TRP A 7 30.51 -10.96 -6.76
N LEU A 8 30.84 -11.49 -5.58
CA LEU A 8 29.88 -11.82 -4.53
C LEU A 8 29.81 -10.63 -3.56
N PRO A 9 28.62 -10.18 -3.13
CA PRO A 9 28.53 -9.25 -2.01
C PRO A 9 28.76 -10.01 -0.70
N ARG A 10 29.71 -9.51 0.09
CA ARG A 10 29.98 -9.99 1.46
C ARG A 10 28.88 -9.50 2.39
N THR A 11 28.19 -10.44 3.03
CA THR A 11 27.37 -10.21 4.22
C THR A 11 28.23 -9.66 5.37
N ARG A 12 27.78 -8.58 6.01
CA ARG A 12 28.25 -8.18 7.35
C ARG A 12 27.05 -7.87 8.23
N PHE A 13 26.84 -8.74 9.21
CA PHE A 13 26.21 -8.39 10.48
C PHE A 13 27.01 -7.27 11.16
N TYR A 14 26.33 -6.23 11.65
CA TYR A 14 26.85 -5.48 12.81
C TYR A 14 25.74 -5.04 13.76
N ARG A 15 26.04 -5.32 15.04
CA ARG A 15 25.39 -4.91 16.28
C ARG A 15 25.80 -3.47 16.64
N ASP A 16 24.87 -2.81 17.32
CA ASP A 16 25.03 -1.79 18.37
C ASP A 16 25.70 -0.43 18.05
N GLY A 17 24.94 0.62 18.34
CA GLY A 17 25.43 1.80 19.07
C GLY A 17 25.70 3.06 18.24
N PHE A 18 24.67 3.89 18.02
CA PHE A 18 24.87 5.29 17.62
C PHE A 18 24.63 6.24 18.81
N LEU A 19 25.74 6.65 19.43
CA LEU A 19 25.86 7.85 20.26
C LEU A 19 26.23 9.02 19.34
N CYS A 20 25.29 9.94 19.13
CA CYS A 20 25.50 11.13 18.33
C CYS A 20 26.29 12.18 19.14
N ARG A 21 27.53 12.46 18.73
CA ARG A 21 28.38 13.53 19.26
C ARG A 21 28.16 14.80 18.42
N MET A 22 27.36 15.73 18.91
CA MET A 22 27.26 17.07 18.34
C MET A 22 28.54 17.88 18.65
N HIS A 23 29.18 18.40 17.61
CA HIS A 23 30.23 19.41 17.71
C HIS A 23 29.59 20.78 17.98
N GLN A 24 30.01 21.40 19.08
CA GLN A 24 29.73 22.80 19.40
C GLN A 24 30.43 23.72 18.38
N ARG A 25 29.68 24.68 17.83
CA ARG A 25 30.23 25.95 17.34
C ARG A 25 29.67 27.08 18.18
N THR A 26 30.57 27.74 18.88
CA THR A 26 30.40 29.02 19.57
C THR A 26 30.34 30.17 18.57
N SER A 27 29.33 31.05 18.62
CA SER A 27 29.47 32.43 19.12
C SER A 27 28.24 33.31 18.83
N MET A 28 28.00 34.22 19.78
CA MET A 28 27.42 35.57 19.66
C MET A 28 25.96 35.75 19.24
N GLY A 29 25.17 36.30 20.18
CA GLY A 29 23.88 36.92 19.90
C GLY A 29 23.00 37.18 21.12
N ILE A 30 23.54 37.77 22.18
CA ILE A 30 22.73 38.38 23.25
C ILE A 30 22.03 39.59 22.61
N PHE A 31 20.70 39.57 22.46
CA PHE A 31 19.76 40.70 22.56
C PHE A 31 18.35 40.21 22.18
N CYS A 32 17.32 40.71 22.87
CA CYS A 32 15.88 40.44 22.70
C CYS A 32 15.28 39.21 23.41
N LEU A 33 15.54 39.10 24.72
CA LEU A 33 14.69 38.33 25.64
C LEU A 33 13.95 39.29 26.59
N ALA A 34 13.03 40.10 26.05
CA ALA A 34 12.16 40.97 26.84
C ALA A 34 10.92 41.45 26.05
N LEU A 35 10.22 40.57 25.34
CA LEU A 35 8.91 40.89 24.76
C LEU A 35 8.08 39.65 24.40
N PHE A 36 7.95 38.67 25.30
CA PHE A 36 7.10 37.48 25.05
C PHE A 36 6.41 36.94 26.31
N VAL A 37 6.19 37.80 27.31
CA VAL A 37 5.46 37.46 28.56
C VAL A 37 4.10 38.17 28.64
N LEU A 38 3.62 38.79 27.55
CA LEU A 38 2.35 39.54 27.55
C LEU A 38 1.34 39.10 26.47
N LEU A 39 1.29 37.81 26.12
CA LEU A 39 0.34 37.30 25.13
C LEU A 39 -0.20 35.88 25.38
N VAL A 40 -0.21 35.41 26.63
CA VAL A 40 -0.79 34.10 27.01
C VAL A 40 -1.89 34.21 28.09
N ALA A 41 -2.35 35.42 28.44
CA ALA A 41 -3.32 35.62 29.53
C ALA A 41 -4.70 36.17 29.08
N LEU A 42 -5.12 35.96 27.83
CA LEU A 42 -6.44 36.38 27.31
C LEU A 42 -6.97 35.39 26.26
N SER A 43 -7.34 34.17 26.70
CA SER A 43 -8.27 33.28 25.97
C SER A 43 -8.87 32.24 26.92
N ALA A 44 -9.30 32.69 28.09
CA ALA A 44 -10.13 31.92 29.01
C ALA A 44 -11.40 32.75 29.29
N CYS A 45 -12.35 32.71 28.36
CA CYS A 45 -13.73 33.12 28.61
C CYS A 45 -14.64 32.55 27.51
N GLN A 46 -15.77 32.00 27.96
CA GLN A 46 -16.96 31.58 27.21
C GLN A 46 -16.92 30.20 26.53
N ALA A 47 -17.20 29.19 27.35
CA ALA A 47 -18.03 28.06 26.92
C ALA A 47 -19.17 27.92 27.95
N ALA A 48 -20.33 28.47 27.61
CA ALA A 48 -21.57 28.23 28.31
C ALA A 48 -22.62 27.97 27.22
N GLU A 49 -22.96 26.70 26.98
CA GLU A 49 -24.16 26.37 26.23
C GLU A 49 -24.65 24.96 26.59
N THR A 50 -25.79 24.96 27.29
CA THR A 50 -26.95 24.06 27.15
C THR A 50 -26.74 22.54 27.24
N ALA A 51 -27.15 22.00 28.40
CA ALA A 51 -27.53 20.60 28.57
C ALA A 51 -28.83 20.27 27.80
N PRO A 52 -28.96 19.10 27.17
CA PRO A 52 -30.23 18.65 26.60
C PRO A 52 -31.13 17.98 27.65
N SER A 53 -32.41 18.34 27.62
CA SER A 53 -33.50 17.71 28.39
C SER A 53 -33.86 16.30 27.88
N PRO A 54 -34.52 15.46 28.71
CA PRO A 54 -34.60 14.02 28.52
C PRO A 54 -35.61 13.57 27.45
N ILE A 55 -35.27 12.48 26.77
CA ILE A 55 -36.11 11.73 25.83
C ILE A 55 -37.21 10.97 26.62
N PRO A 56 -38.49 11.07 26.24
CA PRO A 56 -39.53 10.20 26.79
C PRO A 56 -39.56 8.84 26.10
N THR A 57 -39.81 7.83 26.92
CA THR A 57 -39.94 6.39 26.65
C THR A 57 -41.19 6.03 25.84
N SER A 58 -41.12 4.87 25.18
CA SER A 58 -42.23 3.96 24.80
C SER A 58 -43.07 4.35 23.58
N ASP A 59 -43.04 3.49 22.55
CA ASP A 59 -44.27 2.76 22.16
C ASP A 59 -43.98 1.50 21.33
N GLU A 60 -44.85 0.52 21.59
CA GLU A 60 -44.96 -0.88 21.22
C GLU A 60 -45.17 -1.13 19.71
N PRO A 61 -44.73 -2.27 19.14
CA PRO A 61 -45.00 -2.60 17.75
C PRO A 61 -46.42 -3.14 17.56
N GLN A 62 -47.25 -2.40 16.81
CA GLN A 62 -48.54 -2.91 16.32
C GLN A 62 -48.34 -3.92 15.19
N SER A 63 -48.90 -5.13 15.38
CA SER A 63 -48.99 -6.20 14.40
C SER A 63 -49.93 -5.84 13.24
N LEU A 64 -49.42 -5.80 12.00
CA LEU A 64 -50.26 -5.76 10.80
C LEU A 64 -50.72 -7.19 10.44
N SER A 65 -52.03 -7.42 10.54
CA SER A 65 -52.72 -8.57 9.94
C SER A 65 -52.95 -8.32 8.46
N ILE A 66 -52.39 -9.18 7.59
CA ILE A 66 -52.61 -9.19 6.15
C ILE A 66 -53.87 -10.00 5.86
N GLU A 67 -54.87 -9.36 5.26
CA GLU A 67 -56.09 -9.98 4.76
C GLU A 67 -55.88 -10.41 3.30
N THR A 68 -55.71 -11.71 3.07
CA THR A 68 -55.63 -12.29 1.72
C THR A 68 -57.03 -12.46 1.14
N LYS A 69 -57.31 -11.73 0.06
CA LYS A 69 -58.53 -11.84 -0.75
C LYS A 69 -58.39 -12.97 -1.77
N ASP A 70 -59.33 -13.91 -1.73
CA ASP A 70 -59.48 -15.03 -2.66
C ASP A 70 -59.51 -14.59 -4.13
N THR A 71 -58.68 -15.25 -4.94
CA THR A 71 -58.74 -15.23 -6.41
C THR A 71 -59.08 -16.64 -6.90
N PRO A 72 -60.05 -16.83 -7.81
CA PRO A 72 -60.47 -18.15 -8.25
C PRO A 72 -59.44 -18.81 -9.18
N ALA A 73 -59.34 -20.14 -9.06
CA ALA A 73 -58.43 -21.00 -9.79
C ALA A 73 -58.75 -21.10 -11.30
N PRO A 74 -57.75 -21.20 -12.20
CA PRO A 74 -57.99 -21.53 -13.60
C PRO A 74 -58.09 -23.04 -13.82
N GLU A 75 -58.98 -23.41 -14.75
CA GLU A 75 -59.23 -24.75 -15.28
C GLU A 75 -57.96 -25.47 -15.78
N THR A 76 -57.82 -26.74 -15.42
CA THR A 76 -56.76 -27.63 -15.90
C THR A 76 -57.17 -28.25 -17.24
N THR A 77 -56.49 -27.84 -18.31
CA THR A 77 -56.52 -28.53 -19.61
C THR A 77 -55.40 -29.58 -19.63
N PRO A 78 -55.62 -30.81 -20.14
CA PRO A 78 -54.56 -31.81 -20.21
C PRO A 78 -53.53 -31.42 -21.28
N ILE A 79 -52.31 -31.11 -20.86
CA ILE A 79 -51.17 -30.86 -21.76
C ILE A 79 -50.58 -32.22 -22.14
N LEU A 80 -50.56 -32.48 -23.45
CA LEU A 80 -49.90 -33.60 -24.09
C LEU A 80 -48.38 -33.49 -23.88
N ASP A 81 -47.73 -34.59 -23.50
CA ASP A 81 -46.28 -34.67 -23.39
C ASP A 81 -45.61 -34.28 -24.72
N PRO A 82 -44.72 -33.27 -24.76
CA PRO A 82 -43.90 -33.04 -25.93
C PRO A 82 -42.81 -34.12 -26.01
N VAL A 83 -42.81 -34.83 -27.13
CA VAL A 83 -41.74 -35.73 -27.56
C VAL A 83 -40.42 -34.95 -27.61
N LEU A 84 -39.43 -35.38 -26.81
CA LEU A 84 -38.06 -34.86 -26.83
C LEU A 84 -37.44 -35.07 -28.23
N PRO A 85 -36.94 -34.03 -28.92
CA PRO A 85 -35.99 -34.22 -30.01
C PRO A 85 -34.70 -34.79 -29.44
N SER A 86 -34.11 -35.75 -30.14
CA SER A 86 -32.80 -36.29 -29.83
C SER A 86 -31.74 -35.22 -30.14
N ASP A 87 -31.18 -34.58 -29.12
CA ASP A 87 -30.06 -33.64 -29.25
C ASP A 87 -28.76 -34.40 -29.58
N HIS A 88 -28.63 -34.78 -30.84
CA HIS A 88 -27.34 -35.11 -31.46
C HIS A 88 -27.01 -34.04 -32.51
N ASP A 89 -26.80 -32.80 -32.06
CA ASP A 89 -25.92 -31.82 -32.74
C ASP A 89 -25.79 -30.53 -31.91
N SER A 90 -25.25 -30.63 -30.70
CA SER A 90 -24.62 -29.45 -30.08
C SER A 90 -23.23 -29.31 -30.69
N PRO A 91 -22.91 -28.21 -31.42
CA PRO A 91 -21.53 -27.93 -31.78
C PRO A 91 -20.73 -27.83 -30.50
N SER A 92 -19.70 -28.67 -30.38
CA SER A 92 -18.77 -28.60 -29.25
C SER A 92 -18.29 -27.16 -29.10
N PRO A 93 -18.22 -26.60 -27.87
CA PRO A 93 -17.66 -25.28 -27.67
C PRO A 93 -16.25 -25.27 -28.25
N ILE A 94 -16.03 -24.42 -29.25
CA ILE A 94 -14.71 -24.17 -29.80
C ILE A 94 -13.86 -23.69 -28.61
N PRO A 95 -12.80 -24.41 -28.20
CA PRO A 95 -11.90 -23.88 -27.19
C PRO A 95 -11.30 -22.60 -27.76
N LEU A 96 -11.59 -21.45 -27.13
CA LEU A 96 -10.83 -20.24 -27.39
C LEU A 96 -9.35 -20.57 -27.15
N PRO A 97 -8.42 -20.12 -28.00
CA PRO A 97 -7.01 -20.25 -27.69
C PRO A 97 -6.77 -19.47 -26.39
N THR A 98 -6.52 -20.17 -25.30
CA THR A 98 -5.84 -19.60 -24.14
C THR A 98 -4.40 -19.37 -24.60
N GLU A 99 -4.17 -18.31 -25.37
CA GLU A 99 -2.82 -17.77 -25.46
C GLU A 99 -2.44 -17.40 -24.03
N MET A 100 -1.51 -18.17 -23.47
CA MET A 100 -0.84 -17.83 -22.23
C MET A 100 -0.21 -16.46 -22.47
N ILE A 101 -0.82 -15.41 -21.93
CA ILE A 101 -0.25 -14.06 -21.99
C ILE A 101 1.12 -14.14 -21.32
N ASP A 102 2.18 -13.93 -22.10
CA ASP A 102 3.51 -13.73 -21.57
C ASP A 102 3.58 -12.30 -21.03
N TYR A 103 3.42 -12.16 -19.72
CA TYR A 103 3.53 -10.87 -19.05
C TYR A 103 5.00 -10.38 -18.95
N GLY A 104 5.97 -11.15 -19.42
CA GLY A 104 7.39 -10.83 -19.31
C GLY A 104 7.81 -10.61 -17.86
N ILE A 105 7.46 -11.57 -16.99
CA ILE A 105 7.77 -11.51 -15.55
C ILE A 105 9.28 -11.57 -15.35
N PHE A 106 9.84 -10.51 -14.78
CA PHE A 106 11.25 -10.46 -14.37
C PHE A 106 11.45 -11.19 -13.05
N TRP A 107 10.52 -11.01 -12.11
CA TRP A 107 10.56 -11.62 -10.79
C TRP A 107 9.17 -11.61 -10.16
N SER A 108 8.86 -12.63 -9.36
CA SER A 108 7.61 -12.71 -8.61
C SER A 108 7.74 -13.54 -7.34
N THR A 109 6.85 -13.32 -6.36
CA THR A 109 6.64 -14.21 -5.22
C THR A 109 5.20 -14.15 -4.72
N GLY A 110 4.63 -15.32 -4.43
CA GLY A 110 3.42 -15.48 -3.60
C GLY A 110 3.76 -16.04 -2.21
N PHE A 111 5.03 -15.96 -1.78
CA PHE A 111 5.50 -16.44 -0.48
C PHE A 111 5.28 -17.93 -0.19
N GLU A 112 5.05 -18.74 -1.22
CA GLU A 112 4.64 -20.15 -1.11
C GLU A 112 5.69 -21.09 -0.51
N SER A 113 6.94 -20.64 -0.39
CA SER A 113 8.00 -21.31 0.35
C SER A 113 7.80 -21.25 1.88
N GLY A 114 6.84 -20.47 2.38
CA GLY A 114 6.53 -20.29 3.80
C GLY A 114 7.55 -19.42 4.53
N ASN A 115 8.38 -18.68 3.80
CA ASN A 115 9.40 -17.76 4.32
C ASN A 115 9.76 -16.72 3.22
N LEU A 116 10.70 -15.81 3.50
CA LEU A 116 11.12 -14.77 2.56
C LEU A 116 12.34 -15.16 1.69
N ASN A 117 12.72 -16.44 1.60
CA ASN A 117 13.89 -16.85 0.83
C ASN A 117 13.76 -16.48 -0.65
N ASP A 118 12.57 -16.62 -1.25
CA ASP A 118 12.31 -16.22 -2.64
C ASP A 118 12.56 -14.72 -2.86
N TYR A 119 12.38 -13.93 -1.80
CA TYR A 119 12.74 -12.51 -1.79
C TYR A 119 14.26 -12.35 -1.69
N PHE A 120 14.90 -12.94 -0.68
CA PHE A 120 16.32 -12.77 -0.38
C PHE A 120 17.28 -13.31 -1.45
N GLU A 121 16.94 -14.45 -2.04
CA GLU A 121 17.75 -15.09 -3.09
C GLU A 121 17.73 -14.28 -4.40
N ASN A 122 16.75 -13.39 -4.57
CA ASN A 122 16.53 -12.61 -5.78
C ASN A 122 16.83 -11.12 -5.60
N GLN A 123 17.77 -10.77 -4.71
CA GLN A 123 18.15 -9.38 -4.40
C GLN A 123 17.04 -8.57 -3.73
N GLY A 124 16.10 -9.25 -3.06
CA GLY A 124 15.20 -8.63 -2.11
C GLY A 124 15.79 -8.60 -0.70
N GLU A 125 15.27 -7.72 0.15
CA GLU A 125 15.68 -7.62 1.55
C GLU A 125 14.53 -7.13 2.43
N PHE A 126 14.48 -7.63 3.67
CA PHE A 126 13.66 -7.03 4.72
C PHE A 126 14.50 -6.03 5.52
N ILE A 127 14.08 -4.77 5.52
CA ILE A 127 14.71 -3.71 6.32
C ILE A 127 13.72 -3.21 7.37
N ARG A 128 14.23 -2.94 8.57
CA ARG A 128 13.46 -2.30 9.65
C ARG A 128 14.15 -1.06 10.18
N GLN A 129 13.39 -0.02 10.47
CA GLN A 129 13.94 1.22 11.06
C GLN A 129 14.18 1.10 12.58
N SER A 130 13.51 0.17 13.25
CA SER A 130 13.64 -0.05 14.69
C SER A 130 13.30 -1.50 15.05
N THR A 131 13.53 -1.86 16.32
CA THR A 131 13.10 -3.16 16.87
C THR A 131 11.57 -3.29 17.02
N LEU A 132 10.83 -2.20 16.76
CA LEU A 132 9.37 -2.15 16.79
C LEU A 132 8.74 -2.55 15.45
N ALA A 133 9.55 -3.03 14.51
CA ALA A 133 9.10 -3.51 13.22
C ALA A 133 9.60 -4.94 12.96
N SER A 134 8.71 -5.74 12.37
CA SER A 134 8.94 -7.15 12.09
C SER A 134 8.19 -7.57 10.82
N TYR A 135 8.51 -8.77 10.34
CA TYR A 135 7.72 -9.48 9.35
C TYR A 135 7.38 -10.89 9.86
N ALA A 136 6.37 -11.49 9.25
CA ALA A 136 6.11 -12.93 9.30
C ALA A 136 5.62 -13.39 7.93
N VAL A 137 5.73 -14.69 7.64
CA VAL A 137 4.94 -15.32 6.58
C VAL A 137 3.81 -16.07 7.26
N VAL A 138 2.58 -15.76 6.88
CA VAL A 138 1.34 -16.21 7.52
C VAL A 138 0.52 -17.06 6.56
N ASN A 139 -0.48 -17.76 7.10
CA ASN A 139 -1.41 -18.57 6.30
C ASN A 139 -2.84 -18.00 6.29
N ASP A 140 -3.05 -16.86 6.95
CA ASP A 140 -4.31 -16.12 6.99
C ASP A 140 -4.04 -14.67 7.47
N PRO A 141 -4.58 -13.63 6.80
CA PRO A 141 -5.24 -13.69 5.50
C PRO A 141 -4.24 -14.00 4.37
N VAL A 142 -4.72 -14.64 3.31
CA VAL A 142 -3.96 -14.96 2.08
C VAL A 142 -4.84 -14.59 0.88
N PHE A 143 -4.25 -14.00 -0.16
CA PHE A 143 -4.97 -13.66 -1.38
C PHE A 143 -5.07 -14.86 -2.31
N ASN A 144 -3.93 -15.51 -2.54
CA ASN A 144 -3.80 -16.65 -3.44
C ASN A 144 -2.82 -17.67 -2.84
N GLY A 145 -3.02 -18.95 -3.15
CA GLY A 145 -2.16 -20.01 -2.58
C GLY A 145 -2.40 -20.25 -1.09
N ARG A 146 -1.33 -20.30 -0.30
CA ARG A 146 -1.31 -20.70 1.12
C ARG A 146 -0.62 -19.71 2.03
N HIS A 147 0.18 -18.80 1.48
CA HIS A 147 1.05 -17.94 2.25
C HIS A 147 0.95 -16.48 1.82
N ALA A 148 1.10 -15.57 2.79
CA ALA A 148 1.24 -14.13 2.53
C ALA A 148 2.30 -13.56 3.48
N ALA A 149 2.91 -12.43 3.11
CA ALA A 149 3.81 -11.70 4.00
C ALA A 149 3.00 -10.74 4.88
N ALA A 150 3.24 -10.78 6.19
CA ALA A 150 2.73 -9.80 7.14
C ALA A 150 3.85 -8.83 7.52
N LEU A 151 3.61 -7.52 7.42
CA LEU A 151 4.51 -6.47 7.90
C LEU A 151 3.87 -5.79 9.10
N THR A 152 4.59 -5.75 10.21
CA THR A 152 4.09 -5.23 11.48
C THR A 152 4.96 -4.07 11.97
N ILE A 153 4.32 -2.98 12.41
CA ILE A 153 4.99 -1.89 13.12
C ILE A 153 4.25 -1.54 14.43
N ASP A 154 5.01 -1.17 15.46
CA ASP A 154 4.48 -0.58 16.69
C ASP A 154 4.95 0.87 16.82
N THR A 155 3.98 1.79 16.79
CA THR A 155 4.23 3.23 16.93
C THR A 155 3.94 3.78 18.33
N HIS A 156 3.42 2.98 19.26
CA HIS A 156 2.95 3.45 20.58
C HIS A 156 4.05 4.10 21.42
N SER A 157 5.26 3.53 21.37
CA SER A 157 6.39 3.93 22.22
C SER A 157 7.39 4.88 21.52
N LEU A 158 7.04 5.37 20.34
CA LEU A 158 7.91 6.28 19.59
C LEU A 158 7.89 7.68 20.19
N ALA A 159 9.08 8.29 20.31
CA ALA A 159 9.17 9.71 20.60
C ALA A 159 8.54 10.53 19.46
N SER A 160 7.99 11.70 19.79
CA SER A 160 7.37 12.60 18.81
C SER A 160 8.29 12.86 17.61
N GLY A 161 7.73 12.73 16.40
CA GLY A 161 8.46 12.90 15.13
C GLY A 161 9.36 11.72 14.73
N ARG A 162 9.29 10.57 15.43
CA ARG A 162 9.92 9.32 15.00
C ARG A 162 8.88 8.40 14.36
N ALA A 163 9.35 7.57 13.44
CA ALA A 163 8.53 6.60 12.73
C ALA A 163 9.07 5.17 12.90
N ALA A 164 8.20 4.19 12.76
CA ALA A 164 8.54 2.78 12.65
C ALA A 164 8.28 2.31 11.24
N ALA A 165 9.13 1.41 10.75
CA ALA A 165 9.07 0.97 9.37
C ALA A 165 9.47 -0.50 9.23
N ALA A 166 8.64 -1.25 8.50
CA ALA A 166 8.93 -2.56 7.95
C ALA A 166 8.93 -2.43 6.41
N TYR A 167 10.03 -2.77 5.76
CA TYR A 167 10.21 -2.64 4.32
C TYR A 167 10.51 -4.00 3.69
N LEU A 168 9.90 -4.27 2.55
CA LEU A 168 10.32 -5.31 1.62
C LEU A 168 10.94 -4.61 0.40
N PHE A 169 12.27 -4.50 0.39
CA PHE A 169 13.04 -3.87 -0.69
C PHE A 169 13.41 -4.87 -1.77
N TYR A 170 13.33 -4.45 -3.03
CA TYR A 170 13.88 -5.16 -4.17
C TYR A 170 14.85 -4.23 -4.93
N TYR A 171 16.06 -4.73 -5.19
CA TYR A 171 17.15 -3.91 -5.72
C TYR A 171 17.41 -4.06 -7.23
N ASN A 172 16.95 -5.16 -7.87
CA ASN A 172 17.26 -5.47 -9.27
C ASN A 172 16.19 -4.97 -10.26
N ASN A 173 15.94 -3.66 -10.28
CA ASN A 173 14.81 -3.09 -11.00
C ASN A 173 15.11 -2.82 -12.50
N PRO A 174 14.15 -3.04 -13.42
CA PRO A 174 14.31 -2.71 -14.83
C PRO A 174 14.38 -1.19 -15.07
N ASP A 175 14.83 -0.77 -16.26
CA ASP A 175 14.84 0.65 -16.67
C ASP A 175 13.42 1.22 -16.86
N ALA A 176 12.51 0.38 -17.32
CA ALA A 176 11.08 0.63 -17.27
C ALA A 176 10.36 -0.70 -17.00
N GLY A 177 9.32 -0.68 -16.17
CA GLY A 177 8.60 -1.89 -15.85
C GLY A 177 7.36 -1.66 -15.01
N TRP A 178 6.61 -2.75 -14.88
CA TRP A 178 5.42 -2.85 -14.06
C TRP A 178 5.74 -3.51 -12.74
N TYR A 179 5.13 -3.00 -11.68
CA TYR A 179 5.25 -3.49 -10.32
C TYR A 179 3.86 -3.66 -9.75
N SER A 180 3.54 -4.84 -9.25
CA SER A 180 2.25 -5.12 -8.65
C SER A 180 2.36 -5.91 -7.36
N ALA A 181 1.35 -5.74 -6.50
CA ALA A 181 1.11 -6.60 -5.35
C ALA A 181 -0.36 -6.53 -4.96
N TRP A 182 -0.81 -7.58 -4.29
CA TRP A 182 -2.02 -7.55 -3.50
C TRP A 182 -1.70 -7.09 -2.09
N ILE A 183 -2.49 -6.16 -1.57
CA ILE A 183 -2.34 -5.63 -0.21
C ILE A 183 -3.66 -5.77 0.53
N PHE A 184 -3.59 -6.28 1.75
CA PHE A 184 -4.71 -6.32 2.69
C PHE A 184 -4.44 -5.39 3.86
N ILE A 185 -5.39 -4.49 4.11
CA ILE A 185 -5.36 -3.57 5.25
C ILE A 185 -6.50 -3.96 6.20
N PRO A 186 -6.22 -4.38 7.45
CA PRO A 186 -7.27 -4.72 8.42
C PRO A 186 -8.27 -3.58 8.67
N GLU A 187 -9.53 -3.93 8.94
CA GLU A 187 -10.65 -2.98 9.15
C GLU A 187 -10.37 -1.95 10.26
N ASP A 188 -9.67 -2.36 11.32
CA ASP A 188 -9.34 -1.51 12.46
C ASP A 188 -8.08 -0.65 12.25
N THR A 189 -7.41 -0.78 11.10
CA THR A 189 -6.22 0.00 10.79
C THR A 189 -6.59 1.46 10.59
N GLN A 190 -5.94 2.35 11.33
CA GLN A 190 -6.21 3.79 11.29
C GLN A 190 -4.90 4.60 11.31
N PRO A 191 -4.46 5.15 10.17
CA PRO A 191 -3.35 6.10 10.17
C PRO A 191 -3.77 7.41 10.84
N LEU A 192 -3.01 7.86 11.84
CA LEU A 192 -3.19 9.14 12.53
C LEU A 192 -2.21 10.22 12.06
N SER A 193 -1.28 9.84 11.17
CA SER A 193 -0.33 10.70 10.47
C SER A 193 -0.20 10.19 9.02
N TRP A 194 0.84 10.63 8.30
CA TRP A 194 1.21 10.04 7.01
C TRP A 194 1.52 8.55 7.15
N TRP A 195 1.17 7.77 6.13
CA TRP A 195 1.46 6.34 6.07
C TRP A 195 1.89 5.94 4.66
N ASN A 196 3.18 5.66 4.50
CA ASN A 196 3.76 5.22 3.24
C ASN A 196 3.64 3.68 3.13
N ILE A 197 3.00 3.21 2.06
CA ILE A 197 2.82 1.78 1.76
C ILE A 197 3.67 1.27 0.60
N TRP A 198 4.26 2.18 -0.19
CA TRP A 198 4.96 1.86 -1.43
C TRP A 198 5.93 2.97 -1.77
N GLN A 199 7.17 2.66 -2.15
CA GLN A 199 8.14 3.69 -2.53
C GLN A 199 9.13 3.24 -3.59
N TRP A 200 9.60 4.21 -4.35
CA TRP A 200 10.82 4.13 -5.13
C TRP A 200 11.85 5.08 -4.54
N LYS A 201 13.08 4.62 -4.43
CA LYS A 201 14.23 5.39 -3.95
C LYS A 201 15.34 5.40 -4.99
N SER A 202 16.12 6.46 -4.97
CA SER A 202 17.35 6.60 -5.75
C SER A 202 18.50 7.04 -4.87
N THR A 203 19.73 6.93 -5.36
CA THR A 203 20.95 7.41 -4.71
C THR A 203 21.65 8.45 -5.58
N TYR A 204 22.65 9.13 -5.03
CA TYR A 204 23.54 10.00 -5.83
C TYR A 204 24.88 9.32 -6.18
N ASN A 205 25.18 8.18 -5.56
CA ASN A 205 26.49 7.51 -5.60
C ASN A 205 26.44 5.96 -5.47
N GLY A 206 25.27 5.35 -5.60
CA GLY A 206 25.04 3.90 -5.48
C GLY A 206 25.01 3.38 -4.03
N ASN A 207 25.14 4.24 -3.01
CA ASN A 207 25.08 3.82 -1.61
C ASN A 207 23.64 3.81 -1.09
N SER A 208 23.07 2.63 -0.88
CA SER A 208 21.69 2.47 -0.40
C SER A 208 21.41 3.09 0.97
N ASP A 209 22.42 3.24 1.84
CA ASP A 209 22.29 3.96 3.12
C ASP A 209 21.98 5.45 2.94
N GLN A 210 22.29 5.99 1.77
CA GLN A 210 22.07 7.39 1.39
C GLN A 210 20.95 7.51 0.35
N SER A 211 20.15 6.46 0.18
CA SER A 211 19.02 6.49 -0.74
C SER A 211 17.91 7.41 -0.24
N ILE A 212 17.31 8.14 -1.17
CA ILE A 212 16.27 9.12 -0.92
C ILE A 212 14.99 8.69 -1.63
N PRO A 213 13.80 8.91 -1.05
CA PRO A 213 12.56 8.61 -1.74
C PRO A 213 12.41 9.53 -2.95
N MET A 214 12.04 8.98 -4.09
CA MET A 214 11.69 9.75 -5.29
C MET A 214 10.19 9.88 -5.41
N TRP A 215 9.49 8.74 -5.32
CA TRP A 215 8.05 8.66 -5.46
C TRP A 215 7.49 7.68 -4.44
N ILE A 216 6.36 8.02 -3.81
CA ILE A 216 5.71 7.18 -2.80
C ILE A 216 4.20 7.14 -3.00
N LEU A 217 3.57 6.06 -2.54
CA LEU A 217 2.13 5.99 -2.31
C LEU A 217 1.86 6.13 -0.82
N ASP A 218 1.24 7.24 -0.44
CA ASP A 218 0.83 7.52 0.93
C ASP A 218 -0.68 7.27 1.08
N LEU A 219 -1.07 6.67 2.20
CA LEU A 219 -2.46 6.57 2.64
C LEU A 219 -2.73 7.56 3.77
N THR A 220 -3.90 8.18 3.73
CA THR A 220 -4.39 9.06 4.80
C THR A 220 -5.85 8.77 5.10
N ALA A 221 -6.22 8.84 6.37
CA ALA A 221 -7.61 8.74 6.79
C ALA A 221 -8.45 9.88 6.20
N ILE A 222 -9.68 9.56 5.80
CA ILE A 222 -10.67 10.57 5.40
C ILE A 222 -11.66 10.75 6.56
N PRO A 223 -11.89 11.97 7.06
CA PRO A 223 -12.81 12.18 8.18
C PRO A 223 -14.22 11.65 7.88
N GLY A 224 -14.72 10.78 8.76
CA GLY A 224 -16.09 10.23 8.66
C GLY A 224 -16.28 9.14 7.62
N ARG A 225 -15.19 8.57 7.06
CA ARG A 225 -15.25 7.43 6.15
C ARG A 225 -14.35 6.29 6.63
N ASP A 226 -14.70 5.07 6.23
CA ASP A 226 -13.95 3.86 6.55
C ASP A 226 -12.86 3.53 5.52
N ASP A 227 -12.87 4.19 4.35
CA ASP A 227 -11.85 4.04 3.33
C ASP A 227 -10.70 5.07 3.49
N LEU A 228 -9.56 4.73 2.91
CA LEU A 228 -8.34 5.52 2.98
C LEU A 228 -8.09 6.22 1.64
N GLN A 229 -7.73 7.49 1.68
CA GLN A 229 -7.30 8.22 0.49
C GLN A 229 -5.85 7.86 0.16
N MET A 230 -5.61 7.29 -1.02
CA MET A 230 -4.28 7.17 -1.59
C MET A 230 -3.83 8.51 -2.19
N LYS A 231 -2.53 8.81 -2.08
CA LYS A 231 -1.87 9.96 -2.69
C LYS A 231 -0.57 9.49 -3.33
N LEU A 232 -0.35 9.87 -4.59
CA LEU A 232 0.97 9.76 -5.20
C LEU A 232 1.78 11.00 -4.80
N VAL A 233 3.00 10.82 -4.28
CA VAL A 233 3.81 11.93 -3.80
C VAL A 233 5.21 11.88 -4.41
N PHE A 234 5.58 12.93 -5.12
CA PHE A 234 6.96 13.20 -5.52
C PHE A 234 7.72 13.78 -4.33
N ARG A 235 8.78 13.12 -3.87
CA ARG A 235 9.43 13.40 -2.59
C ARG A 235 10.97 13.49 -2.64
N PRO A 236 11.59 14.21 -3.59
CA PRO A 236 13.04 14.36 -3.61
C PRO A 236 13.54 15.07 -2.34
N ASP A 237 14.87 15.04 -2.13
CA ASP A 237 15.52 15.64 -0.96
C ASP A 237 15.15 17.11 -0.73
N SER A 238 14.96 17.86 -1.82
CA SER A 238 14.50 19.24 -1.75
C SER A 238 13.03 19.33 -1.35
N ASN A 239 12.76 19.80 -0.13
CA ASN A 239 11.41 20.08 0.36
C ASN A 239 10.61 21.01 -0.56
N ALA A 240 11.27 21.95 -1.25
CA ALA A 240 10.62 22.90 -2.15
C ALA A 240 10.04 22.22 -3.41
N LEU A 241 10.58 21.05 -3.78
CA LEU A 241 10.18 20.29 -4.95
C LEU A 241 9.12 19.23 -4.63
N LYS A 242 8.82 18.97 -3.35
CA LYS A 242 7.81 17.97 -2.99
C LYS A 242 6.44 18.34 -3.55
N ARG A 243 5.76 17.37 -4.16
CA ARG A 243 4.42 17.53 -4.73
C ARG A 243 3.58 16.31 -4.39
N ALA A 244 2.35 16.56 -3.96
CA ALA A 244 1.37 15.50 -3.73
C ALA A 244 0.26 15.61 -4.79
N TYR A 245 -0.08 14.49 -5.39
CA TYR A 245 -1.15 14.32 -6.35
C TYR A 245 -2.28 13.59 -5.64
N ALA A 246 -3.39 14.28 -5.41
CA ALA A 246 -4.59 13.70 -4.81
C ALA A 246 -5.63 13.46 -5.91
N ASN A 247 -6.22 12.27 -5.90
CA ASN A 247 -7.35 11.93 -6.75
C ASN A 247 -8.46 11.42 -5.81
N PRO A 248 -9.57 12.16 -5.62
CA PRO A 248 -10.63 11.77 -4.68
C PRO A 248 -11.23 10.38 -4.90
N SER A 249 -11.09 9.81 -6.10
CA SER A 249 -11.56 8.45 -6.43
C SER A 249 -10.53 7.36 -6.09
N ALA A 250 -9.28 7.73 -5.81
CA ALA A 250 -8.22 6.79 -5.45
C ALA A 250 -8.33 6.39 -3.97
N THR A 251 -9.40 5.68 -3.61
CA THR A 251 -9.64 5.22 -2.24
C THR A 251 -9.45 3.73 -2.08
N ILE A 252 -8.85 3.33 -0.96
CA ILE A 252 -8.62 1.93 -0.59
C ILE A 252 -9.57 1.56 0.54
N ASN A 253 -10.39 0.55 0.31
CA ASN A 253 -11.20 -0.05 1.35
C ASN A 253 -10.33 -0.90 2.28
N LYS A 254 -10.67 -0.90 3.56
CA LYS A 254 -10.08 -1.80 4.55
C LYS A 254 -10.91 -3.09 4.63
N GLY A 255 -10.33 -4.16 5.15
CA GLY A 255 -10.98 -5.47 5.30
C GLY A 255 -11.04 -6.31 4.03
N GLU A 256 -10.47 -5.84 2.93
CA GLU A 256 -10.41 -6.58 1.67
C GLU A 256 -9.03 -6.48 1.01
N TRP A 257 -8.76 -7.44 0.12
CA TRP A 257 -7.57 -7.44 -0.72
C TRP A 257 -7.75 -6.44 -1.86
N VAL A 258 -6.80 -5.52 -2.00
CA VAL A 258 -6.74 -4.58 -3.12
C VAL A 258 -5.50 -4.84 -3.98
N HIS A 259 -5.66 -4.71 -5.29
CA HIS A 259 -4.56 -4.84 -6.22
C HIS A 259 -3.99 -3.48 -6.57
N ILE A 260 -2.72 -3.28 -6.28
CA ILE A 260 -1.97 -2.10 -6.74
C ILE A 260 -1.06 -2.54 -7.86
N SER A 261 -1.16 -1.89 -9.01
CA SER A 261 -0.24 -2.04 -10.13
C SER A 261 0.30 -0.67 -10.51
N THR A 262 1.59 -0.60 -10.82
CA THR A 262 2.26 0.66 -11.12
C THR A 262 3.21 0.48 -12.29
N TYR A 263 3.29 1.50 -13.14
CA TYR A 263 4.32 1.60 -14.17
C TYR A 263 5.33 2.65 -13.75
N TYR A 264 6.61 2.29 -13.85
CA TYR A 264 7.72 3.18 -13.51
C TYR A 264 8.76 3.16 -14.60
N GLN A 265 9.12 4.33 -15.12
CA GLN A 265 10.19 4.53 -16.09
C GLN A 265 11.26 5.43 -15.49
N LYS A 266 12.50 4.94 -15.44
CA LYS A 266 13.66 5.67 -14.93
C LYS A 266 14.02 6.86 -15.82
N SER A 267 14.36 7.97 -15.18
CA SER A 267 14.77 9.23 -15.79
C SER A 267 15.50 10.06 -14.75
N MET A 268 16.74 10.42 -15.08
CA MET A 268 17.50 11.43 -14.34
C MET A 268 17.05 12.85 -14.66
N ASP A 269 16.30 13.03 -15.76
CA ASP A 269 15.83 14.31 -16.28
C ASP A 269 14.30 14.37 -16.20
N THR A 270 13.62 14.86 -17.25
CA THR A 270 12.16 15.07 -17.28
C THR A 270 11.48 14.22 -18.35
N ASP A 271 11.90 12.97 -18.56
CA ASP A 271 11.25 12.03 -19.49
C ASP A 271 10.77 10.74 -18.80
N GLY A 272 10.77 10.72 -17.47
CA GLY A 272 10.25 9.63 -16.66
C GLY A 272 8.73 9.62 -16.58
N ILE A 273 8.20 8.45 -16.23
CA ILE A 273 6.78 8.19 -16.09
C ILE A 273 6.54 7.44 -14.78
N VAL A 274 5.52 7.88 -14.05
CA VAL A 274 4.95 7.16 -12.91
C VAL A 274 3.45 7.10 -13.10
N ALA A 275 2.91 5.89 -13.19
CA ALA A 275 1.47 5.66 -13.28
C ALA A 275 1.04 4.56 -12.31
N VAL A 276 -0.20 4.67 -11.82
CA VAL A 276 -0.75 3.85 -10.74
C VAL A 276 -2.16 3.43 -11.10
N TRP A 277 -2.42 2.14 -10.95
CA TRP A 277 -3.73 1.52 -11.07
C TRP A 277 -4.11 0.91 -9.73
N LEU A 278 -5.36 1.11 -9.35
CA LEU A 278 -5.97 0.50 -8.18
C LEU A 278 -7.12 -0.38 -8.65
N ASN A 279 -7.08 -1.66 -8.31
CA ASN A 279 -8.08 -2.66 -8.75
C ASN A 279 -8.33 -2.66 -10.27
N GLY A 280 -7.29 -2.35 -11.06
CA GLY A 280 -7.35 -2.32 -12.52
C GLY A 280 -7.72 -0.96 -13.13
N GLU A 281 -8.18 0.01 -12.35
CA GLU A 281 -8.51 1.37 -12.79
C GLU A 281 -7.30 2.31 -12.66
N GLU A 282 -6.98 3.08 -13.71
CA GLU A 282 -5.90 4.08 -13.65
C GLU A 282 -6.33 5.24 -12.73
N VAL A 283 -5.59 5.45 -11.64
CA VAL A 283 -5.88 6.50 -10.66
C VAL A 283 -4.86 7.63 -10.69
N TYR A 284 -3.65 7.37 -11.19
CA TYR A 284 -2.62 8.38 -11.40
C TYR A 284 -1.81 8.10 -12.66
N ARG A 285 -1.43 9.17 -13.34
CA ARG A 285 -0.42 9.17 -14.39
C ARG A 285 0.30 10.51 -14.37
N VAL A 286 1.61 10.47 -14.16
CA VAL A 286 2.47 11.64 -14.21
C VAL A 286 3.62 11.34 -15.16
N GLU A 287 3.79 12.21 -16.14
CA GLU A 287 4.77 12.07 -17.21
C GLU A 287 5.68 13.30 -17.22
N ASN A 288 6.79 13.17 -17.92
CA ASN A 288 7.81 14.21 -18.05
C ASN A 288 8.41 14.62 -16.69
N VAL A 289 8.73 13.62 -15.86
CA VAL A 289 9.21 13.83 -14.50
C VAL A 289 10.55 13.15 -14.24
N GLN A 290 11.26 13.65 -13.24
CA GLN A 290 12.42 12.98 -12.67
C GLN A 290 11.94 11.80 -11.81
N THR A 291 12.54 10.63 -12.04
CA THR A 291 12.23 9.39 -11.32
C THR A 291 13.47 8.76 -10.70
N THR A 292 14.67 9.15 -11.12
CA THR A 292 15.93 8.77 -10.49
C THR A 292 16.83 9.98 -10.29
N GLU A 293 17.80 9.82 -9.41
CA GLU A 293 18.87 10.78 -9.18
C GLU A 293 20.08 10.48 -10.09
N THR A 294 21.14 11.28 -9.95
CA THR A 294 22.24 11.38 -10.93
C THR A 294 23.03 10.09 -11.22
N ASP A 295 22.89 9.05 -10.40
CA ASP A 295 23.52 7.74 -10.66
C ASP A 295 22.58 6.72 -11.32
N ASN A 296 21.34 7.14 -11.61
CA ASN A 296 20.28 6.34 -12.20
C ASN A 296 19.94 5.05 -11.42
N THR A 297 20.15 5.03 -10.10
CA THR A 297 19.80 3.89 -9.26
C THR A 297 18.31 3.86 -8.98
N LEU A 298 17.73 2.66 -8.91
CA LEU A 298 16.34 2.48 -8.52
C LEU A 298 16.21 1.33 -7.53
N TYR A 299 15.70 1.64 -6.35
CA TYR A 299 15.27 0.68 -5.36
C TYR A 299 13.77 0.81 -5.17
N TRP A 300 13.07 -0.30 -5.15
CA TRP A 300 11.64 -0.32 -4.96
C TRP A 300 11.31 -1.05 -3.67
N SER A 301 10.29 -0.61 -2.93
CA SER A 301 9.81 -1.37 -1.79
C SER A 301 8.33 -1.20 -1.52
N ILE A 302 7.75 -2.28 -1.00
CA ILE A 302 6.44 -2.28 -0.34
C ILE A 302 6.69 -2.09 1.16
N ASN A 303 5.91 -1.23 1.79
CA ASN A 303 6.24 -0.65 3.08
C ASN A 303 5.06 -0.76 4.05
N HIS A 304 5.38 -0.85 5.34
CA HIS A 304 4.50 -0.40 6.40
C HIS A 304 5.28 0.65 7.18
N TYR A 305 5.11 1.93 6.82
CA TYR A 305 5.94 3.02 7.33
C TYR A 305 5.11 4.23 7.77
N SER A 306 5.08 4.50 9.08
CA SER A 306 4.32 5.61 9.65
C SER A 306 4.90 6.12 10.97
N GLU A 307 4.58 7.36 11.32
CA GLU A 307 4.79 7.93 12.66
C GLU A 307 3.77 7.43 13.68
N THR A 308 2.50 7.34 13.27
CA THR A 308 1.39 7.03 14.19
C THR A 308 0.29 6.30 13.45
N ILE A 309 0.05 5.04 13.82
CA ILE A 309 -0.99 4.19 13.23
C ILE A 309 -1.59 3.26 14.28
N LEU A 310 -2.91 3.06 14.25
CA LEU A 310 -3.60 2.08 15.09
C LEU A 310 -3.92 0.82 14.28
N PRO A 311 -4.13 -0.34 14.95
CA PRO A 311 -3.83 -0.60 16.36
C PRO A 311 -2.32 -0.58 16.68
N HIS A 312 -1.95 -0.81 17.93
CA HIS A 312 -0.55 -0.98 18.32
C HIS A 312 -0.34 -2.40 18.88
N PRO A 313 0.48 -3.26 18.24
CA PRO A 313 1.07 -3.07 16.90
C PRO A 313 0.03 -3.08 15.77
N SER A 314 0.34 -2.42 14.65
CA SER A 314 -0.44 -2.46 13.40
C SER A 314 0.23 -3.42 12.42
N THR A 315 -0.56 -4.15 11.62
CA THR A 315 -0.07 -5.11 10.63
C THR A 315 -0.83 -4.95 9.32
N ILE A 316 -0.10 -5.02 8.20
CA ILE A 316 -0.67 -5.19 6.86
C ILE A 316 -0.15 -6.49 6.24
N TYR A 317 -0.86 -6.97 5.22
CA TYR A 317 -0.49 -8.19 4.51
C TYR A 317 -0.25 -7.91 3.03
N ILE A 318 0.70 -8.63 2.46
CA ILE A 318 1.17 -8.50 1.08
C ILE A 318 1.19 -9.89 0.47
N ASP A 319 0.68 -10.01 -0.74
CA ASP A 319 0.66 -11.25 -1.48
C ASP A 319 0.85 -11.00 -2.99
N ASP A 320 1.22 -12.03 -3.74
CA ASP A 320 1.35 -12.03 -5.20
C ASP A 320 2.12 -10.80 -5.74
N VAL A 321 3.36 -10.63 -5.29
CA VAL A 321 4.24 -9.53 -5.69
C VAL A 321 4.90 -9.86 -7.02
N ILE A 322 4.82 -8.97 -8.00
CA ILE A 322 5.31 -9.21 -9.37
C ILE A 322 6.01 -7.97 -9.92
N ILE A 323 7.13 -8.18 -10.61
CA ILE A 323 7.79 -7.19 -11.48
C ILE A 323 7.84 -7.76 -12.89
N SER A 324 7.39 -6.99 -13.88
CA SER A 324 7.14 -7.48 -15.24
C SER A 324 7.32 -6.39 -16.31
N SER A 325 7.38 -6.79 -17.59
CA SER A 325 7.39 -5.85 -18.72
C SER A 325 5.99 -5.40 -19.14
N GLU A 326 4.96 -6.17 -18.81
CA GLU A 326 3.55 -5.88 -19.13
C GLU A 326 2.72 -5.67 -17.87
N ARG A 327 1.58 -4.98 -18.00
CA ARG A 327 0.69 -4.74 -16.85
C ARG A 327 0.07 -6.05 -16.36
N ILE A 328 0.23 -6.32 -15.07
CA ILE A 328 -0.53 -7.38 -14.39
C ILE A 328 -1.96 -6.91 -14.12
N GLU A 329 -2.93 -7.70 -14.57
CA GLU A 329 -4.37 -7.46 -14.34
C GLU A 329 -4.83 -8.06 -12.99
N PRO A 330 -5.87 -7.51 -12.34
CA PRO A 330 -6.42 -8.08 -11.12
C PRO A 330 -6.97 -9.51 -11.25
N SER A 331 -7.16 -10.02 -12.47
CA SER A 331 -7.57 -11.42 -12.73
C SER A 331 -6.40 -12.40 -12.77
N TYR A 332 -5.16 -11.90 -12.89
CA TYR A 332 -3.97 -12.74 -12.90
C TYR A 332 -3.70 -13.32 -11.51
N ARG A 333 -3.25 -14.57 -11.45
CA ARG A 333 -2.87 -15.28 -10.22
C ARG A 333 -1.53 -15.94 -10.46
N LEU A 334 -0.64 -15.88 -9.47
CA LEU A 334 0.56 -16.69 -9.51
C LEU A 334 0.19 -18.19 -9.41
N PRO A 335 0.93 -19.06 -10.12
CA PRO A 335 0.66 -20.49 -10.16
C PRO A 335 1.01 -21.24 -8.86
#